data_AF-A0A450W0M0-F1
#
_entry.id   AF-A0A450W0M0-F1
#
_cell.length_a   1.000
_cell.length_b   1.000
_cell.length_c   1.000
_cell.angle_alpha   90.00
_cell.angle_beta   90.00
_cell.angle_gamma   90.00
#
_symmetry.space_group_name_H-M   'P 1'
#
loop_
_entity.id
_entity.type
_entity.pdbx_description
1 polymer ?
#
loop_
_entity_poly.entity_id
_entity_poly.type
_entity_poly.pdbx_seq_one_letter_code
_entity_poly.pdbx_strand_id
1 'polypeptide(L)'
;MHVSTVLFDAVALRNAMSPKNREIRELGEIIDEHVIVKAVPAKKKEHFLEISMSGINSNGDIFLDMTAVRTYLEQVAPLPFDTQFLSLSKKFYDWVKQTGVMPPEVHITFNDNSYELFKSFRQLTYSTAQGKYKVEVRGLRFFPENVTNDSPFWGWYAETNCPGIIGDDSVAGFRLRKANIAIGLSERMTDIFRLASESYARFNRYFIGEVHIQDHAVIPNAHRDDFEETPEWLEIRKQLVEFARVRSREAYALSEGRNADIEKLITGADRQLEEVGIKQHTGLASKVEQAKLDGDIGRYIEKIEMAEKADRSEEDRGRLGRKREELETARERIANETKFTGQNLKPSLTKGERKIIRTILGLLYDALDEKNYETARTIIQKKYGISEKE
;
A
#
# COMPACT_ATOMS: atom_id res chain seq x y z
N MET A 1 -14.67 -40.77 -30.33
CA MET A 1 -14.67 -39.49 -29.58
C MET A 1 -15.10 -38.42 -30.56
N HIS A 2 -16.04 -37.57 -30.17
CA HIS A 2 -16.50 -36.47 -31.01
C HIS A 2 -16.00 -35.17 -30.37
N VAL A 3 -15.60 -34.23 -31.22
CA VAL A 3 -15.46 -32.83 -30.81
C VAL A 3 -16.68 -32.07 -31.31
N SER A 4 -17.15 -31.13 -30.50
CA SER A 4 -18.17 -30.18 -30.93
C SER A 4 -17.49 -29.04 -31.66
N THR A 5 -17.81 -28.85 -32.92
CA THR A 5 -17.47 -27.64 -33.68
C THR A 5 -18.67 -26.72 -33.65
N VAL A 6 -18.46 -25.51 -33.15
CA VAL A 6 -19.48 -24.45 -33.14
C VAL A 6 -19.00 -23.34 -34.06
N LEU A 7 -19.76 -23.06 -35.12
CA LEU A 7 -19.46 -22.01 -36.09
C LEU A 7 -20.48 -20.88 -35.94
N PHE A 8 -19.97 -19.67 -35.71
CA PHE A 8 -20.79 -18.45 -35.64
C PHE A 8 -20.62 -17.63 -36.93
N ASP A 9 -21.71 -17.29 -37.61
CA ASP A 9 -21.69 -16.24 -38.63
C ASP A 9 -21.80 -14.86 -37.95
N ALA A 10 -20.66 -14.30 -37.58
CA ALA A 10 -20.59 -13.03 -36.87
C ALA A 10 -21.18 -11.85 -37.69
N VAL A 11 -21.14 -11.92 -39.02
CA VAL A 11 -21.67 -10.84 -39.88
C VAL A 11 -23.20 -10.90 -39.90
N ALA A 12 -23.77 -12.10 -40.09
CA ALA A 12 -25.21 -12.32 -40.04
C ALA A 12 -25.77 -11.95 -38.67
N LEU A 13 -25.14 -12.43 -37.58
CA LEU A 13 -25.51 -12.11 -36.20
C LEU A 13 -25.53 -10.60 -35.94
N ARG A 14 -24.48 -9.88 -36.33
CA ARG A 14 -24.40 -8.42 -36.16
C ARG A 14 -25.51 -7.70 -36.95
N ASN A 15 -25.79 -8.16 -38.17
CA ASN A 15 -26.84 -7.57 -38.99
C ASN A 15 -28.22 -7.83 -38.41
N ALA A 16 -28.49 -9.05 -37.92
CA ALA A 16 -29.76 -9.43 -37.30
C ALA A 16 -30.04 -8.67 -35.98
N MET A 17 -28.99 -8.43 -35.17
CA MET A 17 -29.08 -7.67 -33.91
C MET A 17 -28.95 -6.15 -34.09
N SER A 18 -28.92 -5.65 -35.32
CA SER A 18 -28.77 -4.21 -35.58
C SER A 18 -29.95 -3.42 -35.01
N PRO A 19 -29.73 -2.32 -34.25
CA PRO A 19 -30.80 -1.44 -33.78
C PRO A 19 -31.65 -0.82 -34.90
N LYS A 20 -31.17 -0.90 -36.16
CA LYS A 20 -31.90 -0.43 -37.34
C LYS A 20 -32.99 -1.40 -37.79
N ASN A 21 -32.94 -2.66 -37.35
CA ASN A 21 -33.96 -3.64 -37.65
C ASN A 21 -35.23 -3.32 -36.87
N ARG A 22 -36.36 -3.35 -37.56
CA ARG A 22 -37.68 -3.07 -36.97
C ARG A 22 -38.36 -4.31 -36.40
N GLU A 23 -37.85 -5.49 -36.75
CA GLU A 23 -38.35 -6.76 -36.25
C GLU A 23 -37.79 -7.03 -34.86
N ILE A 24 -38.69 -7.29 -33.91
CA ILE A 24 -38.36 -7.74 -32.57
C ILE A 24 -38.35 -9.27 -32.62
N ARG A 25 -37.19 -9.87 -32.36
CA ARG A 25 -37.00 -11.32 -32.31
C ARG A 25 -36.32 -11.70 -31.01
N GLU A 26 -36.61 -12.91 -30.53
CA GLU A 26 -35.93 -13.47 -29.37
C GLU A 26 -34.46 -13.77 -29.72
N LEU A 27 -33.54 -13.47 -28.80
CA LEU A 27 -32.10 -13.65 -29.03
C LEU A 27 -31.75 -15.11 -29.33
N GLY A 28 -32.44 -16.06 -28.69
CA GLY A 28 -32.26 -17.49 -28.93
C GLY A 28 -32.51 -17.87 -30.38
N GLU A 29 -33.56 -17.33 -31.01
CA GLU A 29 -33.90 -17.63 -32.41
C GLU A 29 -32.83 -17.08 -33.38
N ILE A 30 -32.31 -15.88 -33.11
CA ILE A 30 -31.25 -15.28 -33.92
C ILE A 30 -29.97 -16.12 -33.83
N ILE A 31 -29.65 -16.62 -32.64
CA ILE A 31 -28.50 -17.50 -32.42
C ILE A 31 -28.71 -18.83 -33.16
N ASP A 32 -29.86 -19.49 -32.99
CA ASP A 32 -30.15 -20.76 -33.64
C ASP A 32 -30.09 -20.69 -35.19
N GLU A 33 -30.46 -19.54 -35.76
CA GLU A 33 -30.42 -19.32 -37.21
C GLU A 33 -28.98 -19.15 -37.75
N HIS A 34 -28.08 -18.56 -36.96
CA HIS A 34 -26.76 -18.13 -37.43
C HIS A 34 -25.59 -18.86 -36.76
N VAL A 35 -25.88 -19.84 -35.90
CA VAL A 35 -24.89 -20.68 -35.23
C VAL A 35 -25.09 -22.14 -35.61
N ILE A 36 -24.03 -22.74 -36.12
CA ILE A 36 -24.03 -24.13 -36.57
C ILE A 36 -23.24 -24.96 -35.57
N VAL A 37 -23.91 -25.91 -34.92
CA VAL A 37 -23.28 -26.89 -34.02
C VAL A 37 -23.18 -28.24 -34.72
N LYS A 38 -21.97 -28.79 -34.80
CA LYS A 38 -21.71 -30.11 -35.40
C LYS A 38 -20.84 -30.96 -34.49
N ALA A 39 -21.16 -32.24 -34.40
CA ALA A 39 -20.27 -33.23 -33.79
C ALA A 39 -19.40 -33.85 -34.88
N VAL A 40 -18.07 -33.72 -34.75
CA VAL A 40 -17.10 -34.22 -35.73
C VAL A 40 -16.27 -35.35 -35.10
N PRO A 41 -16.05 -36.49 -35.79
CA PRO A 41 -15.16 -37.53 -35.30
C PRO A 41 -13.74 -37.01 -35.11
N ALA A 42 -13.19 -37.16 -33.91
CA ALA A 42 -11.83 -36.71 -33.56
C ALA A 42 -10.88 -37.91 -33.38
N LYS A 43 -9.65 -37.79 -33.90
CA LYS A 43 -8.64 -38.87 -33.94
C LYS A 43 -7.75 -38.99 -32.68
N LYS A 44 -8.02 -38.27 -31.59
CA LYS A 44 -7.15 -38.26 -30.40
C LYS A 44 -7.93 -38.21 -29.08
N LYS A 45 -7.32 -38.74 -28.01
CA LYS A 45 -7.79 -38.67 -26.60
C LYS A 45 -7.37 -37.36 -25.89
N GLU A 46 -7.19 -36.27 -26.62
CA GLU A 46 -6.73 -34.99 -26.05
C GLU A 46 -7.93 -34.07 -25.80
N HIS A 47 -7.95 -33.42 -24.63
CA HIS A 47 -8.90 -32.34 -24.31
C HIS A 47 -8.30 -31.04 -24.85
N PHE A 48 -8.95 -30.42 -25.84
CA PHE A 48 -8.49 -29.16 -26.42
C PHE A 48 -9.67 -28.24 -26.72
N LEU A 49 -9.37 -26.94 -26.80
CA LEU A 49 -10.25 -25.91 -27.34
C LEU A 49 -9.45 -25.20 -28.43
N GLU A 50 -9.96 -25.22 -29.66
CA GLU A 50 -9.40 -24.45 -30.76
C GLU A 50 -10.40 -23.36 -31.13
N ILE A 51 -9.93 -22.12 -31.22
CA ILE A 51 -10.71 -20.97 -31.66
C ILE A 51 -10.04 -20.43 -32.91
N SER A 52 -10.79 -20.36 -34.01
CA SER A 52 -10.36 -19.73 -35.25
C SER A 52 -11.29 -18.57 -35.56
N MET A 53 -10.71 -17.39 -35.79
CA MET A 53 -11.43 -16.19 -36.21
C MET A 53 -10.95 -15.80 -37.61
N SER A 54 -11.88 -15.70 -38.55
CA SER A 54 -11.61 -15.30 -39.93
C SER A 54 -12.39 -14.06 -40.31
N GLY A 55 -11.84 -13.20 -41.17
CA GLY A 55 -12.54 -11.99 -41.63
C GLY A 55 -12.65 -10.91 -40.55
N ILE A 56 -11.61 -10.77 -39.71
CA ILE A 56 -11.52 -9.69 -38.72
C ILE A 56 -11.61 -8.35 -39.45
N ASN A 57 -12.55 -7.51 -39.04
CA ASN A 57 -12.73 -6.17 -39.60
C ASN A 57 -11.76 -5.17 -38.95
N SER A 58 -11.69 -3.95 -39.49
CA SER A 58 -10.77 -2.91 -39.02
C SER A 58 -10.92 -2.53 -37.54
N ASN A 59 -12.09 -2.75 -36.92
CA ASN A 59 -12.28 -2.48 -35.49
C ASN A 59 -11.62 -3.57 -34.61
N GLY A 60 -11.29 -4.72 -35.20
CA GLY A 60 -10.61 -5.83 -34.55
C GLY A 60 -9.11 -5.92 -34.87
N ASP A 61 -8.52 -4.90 -35.52
CA ASP A 61 -7.09 -4.92 -35.90
C ASP A 61 -6.17 -5.16 -34.71
N ILE A 62 -6.58 -4.77 -33.49
CA ILE A 62 -5.83 -5.05 -32.25
C ILE A 62 -5.63 -6.54 -31.98
N PHE A 63 -6.52 -7.41 -32.47
CA PHE A 63 -6.37 -8.87 -32.35
C PHE A 63 -5.30 -9.42 -33.30
N LEU A 64 -4.92 -8.64 -34.32
CA LEU A 64 -3.85 -8.98 -35.27
C LEU A 64 -2.49 -8.40 -34.82
N ASP A 65 -2.49 -7.46 -33.88
CA ASP A 65 -1.27 -6.96 -33.26
C ASP A 65 -0.79 -7.92 -32.18
N MET A 66 0.17 -8.77 -32.56
CA MET A 66 0.78 -9.75 -31.68
C MET A 66 1.42 -9.14 -30.42
N THR A 67 1.90 -7.89 -30.49
CA THR A 67 2.45 -7.20 -29.32
C THR A 67 1.33 -6.83 -28.36
N ALA A 68 0.25 -6.25 -28.86
CA ALA A 68 -0.91 -5.87 -28.05
C ALA A 68 -1.56 -7.10 -27.39
N VAL A 69 -1.77 -8.18 -28.14
CA VAL A 69 -2.33 -9.44 -27.62
C VAL A 69 -1.43 -10.01 -26.53
N ARG A 70 -0.12 -10.05 -26.76
CA ARG A 70 0.85 -10.50 -25.76
C ARG A 70 0.78 -9.65 -24.49
N THR A 71 0.87 -8.33 -24.61
CA THR A 71 0.82 -7.40 -23.46
C THR A 71 -0.48 -7.54 -22.68
N TYR A 72 -1.61 -7.81 -23.35
CA TYR A 72 -2.87 -8.10 -22.70
C TYR A 72 -2.85 -9.44 -21.94
N LEU A 73 -2.39 -10.52 -22.58
CA LEU A 73 -2.31 -11.83 -21.95
C LEU A 73 -1.36 -11.86 -20.74
N GLU A 74 -0.22 -11.17 -20.80
CA GLU A 74 0.71 -11.04 -19.68
C GLU A 74 0.07 -10.43 -18.41
N GLN A 75 -0.98 -9.63 -18.59
CA GLN A 75 -1.74 -9.01 -17.51
C GLN A 75 -2.93 -9.87 -17.05
N VAL A 76 -3.65 -10.48 -17.99
CA VAL A 76 -4.96 -11.08 -17.72
C VAL A 76 -4.89 -12.59 -17.48
N ALA A 77 -4.06 -13.31 -18.23
CA ALA A 77 -4.01 -14.77 -18.18
C ALA A 77 -3.43 -15.26 -16.83
N PRO A 78 -3.78 -16.49 -16.42
CA PRO A 78 -3.27 -17.10 -15.20
C PRO A 78 -1.84 -17.62 -15.41
N LEU A 79 -0.92 -16.72 -15.71
CA LEU A 79 0.47 -17.06 -16.02
C LEU A 79 1.30 -17.26 -14.75
N PRO A 80 2.37 -18.07 -14.81
CA PRO A 80 3.36 -18.14 -13.74
C PRO A 80 4.23 -16.87 -13.67
N PHE A 81 4.96 -16.71 -12.56
CA PHE A 81 6.08 -15.76 -12.52
C PHE A 81 7.23 -16.25 -13.37
N ASP A 82 7.97 -15.30 -13.97
CA ASP A 82 9.19 -15.63 -14.69
C ASP A 82 10.23 -16.22 -13.73
N THR A 83 10.65 -17.45 -14.01
CA THR A 83 11.64 -18.16 -13.20
C THR A 83 13.02 -17.52 -13.27
N GLN A 84 13.34 -16.69 -14.28
CA GLN A 84 14.58 -15.92 -14.32
C GLN A 84 14.61 -14.82 -13.26
N PHE A 85 13.45 -14.46 -12.72
CA PHE A 85 13.29 -13.56 -11.58
C PHE A 85 13.36 -14.34 -10.24
N LEU A 86 14.44 -15.12 -10.07
CA LEU A 86 14.52 -16.25 -9.13
C LEU A 86 14.20 -15.90 -7.67
N SER A 87 14.69 -14.78 -7.13
CA SER A 87 14.59 -14.51 -5.68
C SER A 87 13.16 -14.20 -5.23
N LEU A 88 12.44 -13.34 -5.96
CA LEU A 88 11.07 -12.98 -5.60
C LEU A 88 10.05 -14.02 -6.05
N SER A 89 10.24 -14.65 -7.22
CA SER A 89 9.39 -15.77 -7.64
C SER A 89 9.47 -16.92 -6.64
N LYS A 90 10.67 -17.30 -6.19
CA LYS A 90 10.85 -18.30 -5.12
C LYS A 90 10.14 -17.88 -3.83
N LYS A 91 10.29 -16.63 -3.38
CA LYS A 91 9.61 -16.13 -2.17
C LYS A 91 8.09 -16.22 -2.30
N PHE A 92 7.53 -15.91 -3.47
CA PHE A 92 6.12 -16.08 -3.75
C PHE A 92 5.69 -17.55 -3.65
N TYR A 93 6.36 -18.44 -4.40
CA TYR A 93 6.00 -19.85 -4.46
C TYR A 93 6.17 -20.58 -3.11
N ASP A 94 7.22 -20.26 -2.36
CA ASP A 94 7.41 -20.76 -1.00
C ASP A 94 6.25 -20.35 -0.09
N TRP A 95 5.82 -19.08 -0.17
CA TRP A 95 4.73 -18.56 0.65
C TRP A 95 3.38 -19.18 0.30
N VAL A 96 2.98 -19.21 -0.98
CA VAL A 96 1.67 -19.80 -1.38
C VAL A 96 1.61 -21.30 -1.12
N LYS A 97 2.76 -22.00 -1.18
CA LYS A 97 2.86 -23.41 -0.80
C LYS A 97 2.70 -23.61 0.70
N GLN A 98 3.27 -22.71 1.52
CA GLN A 98 3.15 -22.78 2.97
C GLN A 98 1.73 -22.51 3.46
N THR A 99 1.02 -21.57 2.83
CA THR A 99 -0.34 -21.17 3.22
C THR A 99 -1.45 -21.98 2.54
N GLY A 100 -1.10 -22.74 1.50
CA GLY A 100 -2.02 -23.61 0.75
C GLY A 100 -2.89 -22.88 -0.27
N VAL A 101 -2.60 -21.61 -0.60
CA VAL A 101 -3.39 -20.75 -1.51
C VAL A 101 -2.86 -20.73 -2.95
N MET A 102 -2.22 -21.83 -3.39
CA MET A 102 -1.57 -21.91 -4.70
C MET A 102 -2.56 -21.54 -5.84
N PRO A 103 -2.32 -20.45 -6.58
CA PRO A 103 -3.18 -20.09 -7.70
C PRO A 103 -2.98 -21.07 -8.87
N PRO A 104 -4.03 -21.37 -9.67
CA PRO A 104 -3.86 -22.16 -10.87
C PRO A 104 -3.02 -21.40 -11.89
N GLU A 105 -2.17 -22.10 -12.63
CA GLU A 105 -1.29 -21.53 -13.65
C GLU A 105 -1.45 -22.25 -14.98
N VAL A 106 -1.30 -21.52 -16.08
CA VAL A 106 -1.30 -22.06 -17.45
C VAL A 106 -0.07 -21.58 -18.21
N HIS A 107 0.54 -22.48 -18.95
CA HIS A 107 1.68 -22.20 -19.81
C HIS A 107 1.15 -21.78 -21.19
N ILE A 108 1.30 -20.50 -21.52
CA ILE A 108 0.92 -19.96 -22.83
C ILE A 108 2.18 -19.73 -23.63
N THR A 109 2.25 -20.35 -24.80
CA THR A 109 3.31 -20.11 -25.76
C THR A 109 2.81 -19.30 -26.94
N PHE A 110 3.71 -18.50 -27.51
CA PHE A 110 3.48 -17.63 -28.65
C PHE A 110 4.41 -18.03 -29.80
N ASN A 111 3.94 -17.83 -31.04
CA ASN A 111 4.68 -18.11 -32.29
C ASN A 111 5.31 -19.51 -32.33
N ASP A 112 4.49 -20.56 -32.52
CA ASP A 112 4.94 -21.95 -32.67
C ASP A 112 5.86 -22.45 -31.54
N ASN A 113 5.51 -22.14 -30.30
CA ASN A 113 6.28 -22.50 -29.10
C ASN A 113 7.66 -21.85 -28.96
N SER A 114 7.93 -20.74 -29.67
CA SER A 114 9.22 -20.04 -29.56
C SER A 114 9.35 -19.18 -28.30
N TYR A 115 8.23 -18.74 -27.71
CA TYR A 115 8.23 -17.86 -26.56
C TYR A 115 7.14 -18.21 -25.55
N GLU A 116 7.51 -18.39 -24.28
CA GLU A 116 6.56 -18.59 -23.18
C GLU A 116 6.21 -17.26 -22.51
N LEU A 117 4.92 -17.07 -22.20
CA LEU A 117 4.42 -15.89 -21.50
C LEU A 117 4.51 -16.08 -19.99
N PHE A 118 4.92 -15.00 -19.31
CA PHE A 118 4.96 -14.89 -17.85
C PHE A 118 4.21 -13.64 -17.40
N LYS A 119 3.89 -13.54 -16.11
CA LYS A 119 3.38 -12.28 -15.52
C LYS A 119 4.32 -11.11 -15.87
N SER A 120 3.75 -9.94 -16.12
CA SER A 120 4.51 -8.72 -16.47
C SER A 120 5.49 -8.26 -15.37
N PHE A 121 5.29 -8.68 -14.13
CA PHE A 121 6.20 -8.42 -13.02
C PHE A 121 7.44 -9.32 -13.08
N ARG A 122 8.54 -8.77 -13.62
CA ARG A 122 9.79 -9.51 -13.90
C ARG A 122 11.07 -8.67 -13.69
N GLN A 123 10.97 -7.48 -13.11
CA GLN A 123 12.09 -6.56 -12.93
C GLN A 123 12.21 -6.12 -11.46
N LEU A 124 13.44 -5.83 -11.02
CA LEU A 124 13.70 -5.24 -9.70
C LEU A 124 13.64 -3.71 -9.72
N THR A 125 13.66 -3.09 -10.90
CA THR A 125 13.68 -1.64 -11.04
C THR A 125 12.75 -1.20 -12.14
N TYR A 126 11.82 -0.30 -11.80
CA TYR A 126 10.91 0.37 -12.72
C TYR A 126 11.16 1.88 -12.71
N SER A 127 10.53 2.61 -13.62
CA SER A 127 10.56 4.08 -13.62
C SER A 127 9.21 4.64 -13.19
N THR A 128 9.25 5.78 -12.50
CA THR A 128 8.04 6.58 -12.29
C THR A 128 7.48 7.11 -13.62
N ALA A 129 6.19 7.41 -13.68
CA ALA A 129 5.53 7.94 -14.88
C ALA A 129 6.15 9.25 -15.39
N GLN A 130 6.74 10.05 -14.49
CA GLN A 130 7.45 11.29 -14.83
C GLN A 130 8.93 11.04 -15.19
N GLY A 131 9.44 9.81 -15.06
CA GLY A 131 10.83 9.45 -15.30
C GLY A 131 11.84 9.98 -14.26
N LYS A 132 11.40 10.78 -13.29
CA LYS A 132 12.26 11.48 -12.33
C LYS A 132 12.96 10.54 -11.34
N TYR A 133 12.27 9.49 -10.91
CA TYR A 133 12.75 8.55 -9.90
C TYR A 133 12.61 7.11 -10.35
N LYS A 134 13.48 6.25 -9.80
CA LYS A 134 13.42 4.79 -9.95
C LYS A 134 12.62 4.16 -8.81
N VAL A 135 11.74 3.24 -9.19
CA VAL A 135 10.98 2.41 -8.27
C VAL A 135 11.77 1.12 -8.08
N GLU A 136 12.31 0.91 -6.89
CA GLU A 136 13.13 -0.23 -6.52
C GLU A 136 12.29 -1.24 -5.74
N VAL A 137 12.27 -2.48 -6.21
CA VAL A 137 11.60 -3.60 -5.56
C VAL A 137 12.58 -4.28 -4.61
N ARG A 138 12.24 -4.32 -3.33
CA ARG A 138 13.07 -4.90 -2.26
C ARG A 138 12.57 -6.25 -1.78
N GLY A 139 11.29 -6.55 -2.02
CA GLY A 139 10.67 -7.77 -1.53
C GLY A 139 9.22 -7.91 -1.96
N LEU A 140 8.57 -8.91 -1.38
CA LEU A 140 7.14 -9.14 -1.46
C LEU A 140 6.52 -9.08 -0.07
N ARG A 141 5.34 -8.48 0.00
CA ARG A 141 4.44 -8.47 1.16
C ARG A 141 3.15 -9.18 0.79
N PHE A 142 2.51 -9.80 1.77
CA PHE A 142 1.29 -10.56 1.61
C PHE A 142 0.19 -10.04 2.53
N PHE A 143 -1.06 -10.21 2.13
CA PHE A 143 -2.21 -9.75 2.88
C PHE A 143 -3.45 -10.63 2.62
N PRO A 144 -4.23 -11.00 3.65
CA PRO A 144 -3.87 -10.94 5.07
C PRO A 144 -2.63 -11.78 5.39
N GLU A 145 -1.94 -11.52 6.50
CA GLU A 145 -0.72 -12.25 6.87
C GLU A 145 -1.01 -13.72 7.23
N ASN A 146 -2.14 -13.97 7.88
CA ASN A 146 -2.58 -15.29 8.34
C ASN A 146 -3.64 -15.88 7.40
N VAL A 147 -3.27 -16.07 6.14
CA VAL A 147 -4.19 -16.61 5.14
C VAL A 147 -4.19 -18.13 5.13
N THR A 148 -5.33 -18.71 4.76
CA THR A 148 -5.51 -20.14 4.57
C THR A 148 -6.25 -20.38 3.27
N ASN A 149 -6.34 -21.63 2.82
CA ASN A 149 -7.11 -21.98 1.64
C ASN A 149 -8.61 -21.61 1.74
N ASP A 150 -9.15 -21.52 2.96
CA ASP A 150 -10.55 -21.16 3.22
C ASP A 150 -10.77 -19.65 3.38
N SER A 151 -9.71 -18.85 3.29
CA SER A 151 -9.84 -17.40 3.33
C SER A 151 -10.57 -16.89 2.08
N PRO A 152 -11.45 -15.88 2.19
CA PRO A 152 -12.26 -15.43 1.06
C PRO A 152 -11.44 -14.76 -0.05
N PHE A 153 -10.28 -14.22 0.30
CA PHE A 153 -9.30 -13.68 -0.62
C PHE A 153 -7.92 -13.65 0.04
N TRP A 154 -6.90 -13.42 -0.80
CA TRP A 154 -5.54 -13.09 -0.39
C TRP A 154 -4.92 -12.17 -1.42
N GLY A 155 -3.73 -11.66 -1.15
CA GLY A 155 -3.02 -10.82 -2.11
C GLY A 155 -1.54 -10.73 -1.79
N TRP A 156 -0.80 -10.29 -2.80
CA TRP A 156 0.62 -10.00 -2.72
C TRP A 156 0.90 -8.65 -3.35
N TYR A 157 1.96 -7.99 -2.90
CA TYR A 157 2.47 -6.77 -3.53
C TYR A 157 3.96 -6.61 -3.34
N ALA A 158 4.58 -5.91 -4.28
CA ALA A 158 5.97 -5.52 -4.21
C ALA A 158 6.17 -4.52 -3.07
N GLU A 159 7.12 -4.82 -2.19
CA GLU A 159 7.70 -3.85 -1.28
C GLU A 159 8.65 -2.96 -2.06
N THR A 160 8.36 -1.66 -2.13
CA THR A 160 9.15 -0.71 -2.90
C THR A 160 9.50 0.54 -2.10
N ASN A 161 10.45 1.32 -2.61
CA ASN A 161 10.76 2.67 -2.11
C ASN A 161 9.65 3.72 -2.40
N CYS A 162 8.59 3.34 -3.12
CA CYS A 162 7.37 4.12 -3.36
C CYS A 162 7.62 5.61 -3.74
N PRO A 163 8.43 5.90 -4.78
CA PRO A 163 8.83 7.25 -5.13
C PRO A 163 7.73 8.06 -5.84
N GLY A 164 6.72 7.37 -6.39
CA GLY A 164 5.68 7.98 -7.20
C GLY A 164 4.86 6.93 -7.97
N ILE A 165 3.96 7.41 -8.83
CA ILE A 165 3.20 6.60 -9.79
C ILE A 165 4.19 5.83 -10.68
N ILE A 166 4.02 4.51 -10.78
CA ILE A 166 4.79 3.65 -11.68
C ILE A 166 4.35 3.91 -13.12
N GLY A 167 5.32 4.09 -14.02
CA GLY A 167 5.06 4.44 -15.42
C GLY A 167 4.73 3.25 -16.33
N ASP A 168 5.07 2.04 -15.92
CA ASP A 168 4.75 0.82 -16.66
C ASP A 168 3.34 0.34 -16.28
N ASP A 169 2.38 0.58 -17.19
CA ASP A 169 0.98 0.23 -16.97
C ASP A 169 0.74 -1.28 -16.85
N SER A 170 1.64 -2.13 -17.37
CA SER A 170 1.50 -3.59 -17.26
C SER A 170 1.68 -4.11 -15.83
N VAL A 171 2.31 -3.32 -14.94
CA VAL A 171 2.56 -3.68 -13.54
C VAL A 171 1.98 -2.66 -12.55
N ALA A 172 1.73 -1.43 -12.97
CA ALA A 172 1.20 -0.39 -12.10
C ALA A 172 -0.23 -0.70 -11.62
N GLY A 173 -0.41 -0.69 -10.30
CA GLY A 173 -1.68 -0.96 -9.64
C GLY A 173 -1.81 -2.38 -9.12
N PHE A 174 -2.61 -2.52 -8.07
CA PHE A 174 -3.18 -3.80 -7.69
C PHE A 174 -4.18 -4.26 -8.77
N ARG A 175 -4.23 -5.56 -9.03
CA ARG A 175 -5.24 -6.18 -9.91
C ARG A 175 -6.03 -7.24 -9.17
N LEU A 176 -7.35 -7.26 -9.36
CA LEU A 176 -8.19 -8.34 -8.86
C LEU A 176 -8.03 -9.57 -9.76
N ARG A 177 -8.01 -10.75 -9.16
CA ARG A 177 -7.95 -12.03 -9.85
C ARG A 177 -8.95 -13.02 -9.28
N LYS A 178 -9.54 -13.85 -10.14
CA LYS A 178 -10.33 -15.03 -9.76
C LYS A 178 -9.82 -16.23 -10.54
N ALA A 179 -9.45 -17.31 -9.84
CA ALA A 179 -8.73 -18.44 -10.44
C ALA A 179 -7.49 -17.98 -11.25
N ASN A 180 -6.75 -17.01 -10.70
CA ASN A 180 -5.60 -16.34 -11.31
C ASN A 180 -5.87 -15.62 -12.65
N ILE A 181 -7.11 -15.53 -13.12
CA ILE A 181 -7.51 -14.70 -14.26
C ILE A 181 -7.83 -13.30 -13.74
N ALA A 182 -7.33 -12.24 -14.38
CA ALA A 182 -7.64 -10.88 -13.96
C ALA A 182 -9.13 -10.55 -14.15
N ILE A 183 -9.70 -9.85 -13.18
CA ILE A 183 -11.06 -9.29 -13.22
C ILE A 183 -10.92 -7.78 -13.43
N GLY A 184 -11.17 -7.36 -14.67
CA GLY A 184 -10.75 -6.05 -15.17
C GLY A 184 -9.22 -5.89 -15.17
N LEU A 185 -8.74 -4.65 -15.35
CA LEU A 185 -7.34 -4.31 -15.12
C LEU A 185 -7.21 -3.56 -13.78
N SER A 186 -6.24 -2.66 -13.65
CA SER A 186 -5.95 -2.00 -12.38
C SER A 186 -7.00 -0.94 -11.97
N GLU A 187 -7.89 -0.54 -12.88
CA GLU A 187 -8.99 0.40 -12.61
C GLU A 187 -9.95 -0.09 -11.53
N ARG A 188 -10.19 -1.41 -11.42
CA ARG A 188 -11.08 -1.94 -10.37
C ARG A 188 -10.54 -1.70 -8.97
N MET A 189 -9.24 -1.89 -8.76
CA MET A 189 -8.61 -1.52 -7.50
C MET A 189 -8.48 0.00 -7.35
N THR A 190 -8.35 0.74 -8.44
CA THR A 190 -8.40 2.22 -8.40
C THR A 190 -9.73 2.72 -7.84
N ASP A 191 -10.84 2.08 -8.22
CA ASP A 191 -12.17 2.39 -7.69
C ASP A 191 -12.28 2.03 -6.21
N ILE A 192 -11.72 0.90 -5.77
CA ILE A 192 -11.63 0.52 -4.34
C ILE A 192 -10.82 1.56 -3.53
N PHE A 193 -9.70 2.04 -4.07
CA PHE A 193 -8.93 3.12 -3.44
C PHE A 193 -9.75 4.42 -3.36
N ARG A 194 -10.55 4.74 -4.39
CA ARG A 194 -11.44 5.91 -4.40
C ARG A 194 -12.50 5.83 -3.30
N LEU A 195 -13.04 4.64 -3.02
CA LEU A 195 -13.99 4.43 -1.92
C LEU A 195 -13.37 4.71 -0.53
N ALA A 196 -12.05 4.56 -0.37
CA ALA A 196 -11.37 4.95 0.87
C ALA A 196 -11.26 6.48 1.02
N SER A 197 -11.02 7.19 -0.09
CA SER A 197 -11.04 8.65 -0.24
C SER A 197 -10.85 9.00 -1.72
N GLU A 198 -11.52 10.03 -2.23
CA GLU A 198 -11.37 10.47 -3.63
C GLU A 198 -9.92 10.72 -4.02
N SER A 199 -9.16 11.37 -3.12
CA SER A 199 -7.74 11.66 -3.34
C SER A 199 -6.84 10.42 -3.37
N TYR A 200 -7.35 9.25 -2.96
CA TYR A 200 -6.57 8.02 -2.84
C TYR A 200 -6.56 7.18 -4.11
N ALA A 201 -7.46 7.42 -5.07
CA ALA A 201 -7.53 6.67 -6.33
C ALA A 201 -6.15 6.56 -7.03
N ARG A 202 -5.40 7.67 -7.07
CA ARG A 202 -4.06 7.71 -7.68
C ARG A 202 -3.03 6.79 -7.02
N PHE A 203 -3.19 6.48 -5.73
CA PHE A 203 -2.20 5.68 -4.99
C PHE A 203 -2.22 4.22 -5.38
N ASN A 204 -3.28 3.70 -5.98
CA ASN A 204 -3.25 2.34 -6.51
C ASN A 204 -2.02 2.14 -7.42
N ARG A 205 -1.77 3.09 -8.33
CA ARG A 205 -0.63 3.05 -9.27
C ARG A 205 0.74 3.31 -8.64
N TYR A 206 0.84 3.50 -7.32
CA TYR A 206 2.11 3.52 -6.60
C TYR A 206 2.60 2.11 -6.24
N PHE A 207 1.75 1.10 -6.41
CA PHE A 207 2.02 -0.29 -6.04
C PHE A 207 2.07 -1.20 -7.26
N ILE A 208 2.68 -2.37 -7.09
CA ILE A 208 2.63 -3.51 -8.01
C ILE A 208 2.10 -4.67 -7.19
N GLY A 209 1.01 -5.31 -7.61
CA GLY A 209 0.47 -6.43 -6.86
C GLY A 209 -0.81 -7.00 -7.41
N GLU A 210 -1.30 -8.04 -6.74
CA GLU A 210 -2.52 -8.73 -7.10
C GLU A 210 -3.30 -9.11 -5.85
N VAL A 211 -4.63 -9.17 -6.00
CA VAL A 211 -5.57 -9.64 -5.00
C VAL A 211 -6.36 -10.79 -5.62
N HIS A 212 -6.18 -11.98 -5.08
CA HIS A 212 -6.80 -13.23 -5.52
C HIS A 212 -8.05 -13.51 -4.69
N ILE A 213 -9.21 -13.45 -5.34
CA ILE A 213 -10.50 -13.78 -4.76
C ILE A 213 -10.69 -15.30 -4.79
N GLN A 214 -10.88 -15.91 -3.63
CA GLN A 214 -11.04 -17.35 -3.48
C GLN A 214 -12.50 -17.76 -3.27
N ASP A 215 -13.29 -16.92 -2.59
CA ASP A 215 -14.68 -17.22 -2.25
C ASP A 215 -15.51 -17.59 -3.49
N HIS A 216 -16.14 -18.76 -3.46
CA HIS A 216 -16.93 -19.30 -4.57
C HIS A 216 -18.25 -18.56 -4.80
N ALA A 217 -18.77 -17.86 -3.78
CA ALA A 217 -19.98 -17.04 -3.90
C ALA A 217 -19.70 -15.67 -4.55
N VAL A 218 -18.43 -15.33 -4.78
CA VAL A 218 -18.06 -14.14 -5.54
C VAL A 218 -17.98 -14.49 -7.03
N ILE A 219 -18.97 -13.98 -7.77
CA ILE A 219 -19.24 -14.33 -9.16
C ILE A 219 -18.76 -13.18 -10.05
N PRO A 220 -17.78 -13.41 -10.96
CA PRO A 220 -17.46 -12.43 -12.00
C PRO A 220 -18.68 -12.19 -12.90
N ASN A 221 -18.89 -10.94 -13.31
CA ASN A 221 -19.93 -10.62 -14.27
C ASN A 221 -19.62 -11.24 -15.66
N ALA A 222 -20.56 -11.14 -16.60
CA ALA A 222 -20.41 -11.73 -17.93
C ALA A 222 -19.19 -11.21 -18.72
N HIS A 223 -18.81 -9.94 -18.52
CA HIS A 223 -17.65 -9.31 -19.15
C HIS A 223 -16.32 -9.65 -18.46
N ARG A 224 -16.37 -10.23 -17.25
CA ARG A 224 -15.23 -10.48 -16.36
C ARG A 224 -14.39 -9.24 -16.08
N ASP A 225 -15.03 -8.08 -16.10
CA ASP A 225 -14.41 -6.80 -15.75
C ASP A 225 -14.78 -6.34 -14.34
N ASP A 226 -15.77 -6.98 -13.70
CA ASP A 226 -16.16 -6.75 -12.31
C ASP A 226 -16.80 -8.00 -11.69
N PHE A 227 -17.21 -7.90 -10.43
CA PHE A 227 -17.99 -8.91 -9.73
C PHE A 227 -19.46 -8.48 -9.56
N GLU A 228 -20.35 -9.46 -9.54
CA GLU A 228 -21.74 -9.26 -9.13
C GLU A 228 -21.80 -8.75 -7.67
N GLU A 229 -22.82 -7.94 -7.32
CA GLU A 229 -22.97 -7.38 -5.97
C GLU A 229 -23.52 -8.39 -4.96
N THR A 230 -22.80 -9.50 -4.77
CA THR A 230 -23.12 -10.51 -3.75
C THR A 230 -22.70 -10.05 -2.36
N PRO A 231 -23.37 -10.51 -1.28
CA PRO A 231 -22.97 -10.17 0.09
C PRO A 231 -21.51 -10.46 0.41
N GLU A 232 -20.97 -11.56 -0.12
CA GLU A 232 -19.59 -11.98 0.07
C GLU A 232 -18.61 -11.02 -0.61
N TRP A 233 -18.91 -10.58 -1.84
CA TRP A 233 -18.11 -9.57 -2.52
C TRP A 233 -18.13 -8.24 -1.77
N LEU A 234 -19.29 -7.81 -1.29
CA LEU A 234 -19.43 -6.58 -0.52
C LEU A 234 -18.58 -6.60 0.76
N GLU A 235 -18.47 -7.75 1.43
CA GLU A 235 -17.66 -7.88 2.64
C GLU A 235 -16.15 -7.87 2.33
N ILE A 236 -15.72 -8.58 1.28
CA ILE A 236 -14.33 -8.49 0.79
C ILE A 236 -13.99 -7.05 0.41
N ARG A 237 -14.88 -6.37 -0.33
CA ARG A 237 -14.70 -4.98 -0.77
C ARG A 237 -14.45 -4.05 0.42
N LYS A 238 -15.17 -4.20 1.53
CA LYS A 238 -14.92 -3.41 2.76
C LYS A 238 -13.50 -3.62 3.31
N GLN A 239 -13.03 -4.87 3.35
CA GLN A 239 -11.67 -5.19 3.80
C GLN A 239 -10.62 -4.60 2.86
N LEU A 240 -10.86 -4.64 1.56
CA LEU A 240 -9.98 -4.04 0.56
C LEU A 240 -9.97 -2.50 0.62
N VAL A 241 -11.08 -1.86 1.01
CA VAL A 241 -11.12 -0.41 1.27
C VAL A 241 -10.24 -0.05 2.46
N GLU A 242 -10.26 -0.83 3.54
CA GLU A 242 -9.34 -0.59 4.67
C GLU A 242 -7.89 -0.85 4.28
N PHE A 243 -7.62 -1.92 3.54
CA PHE A 243 -6.30 -2.18 2.96
C PHE A 243 -5.81 -0.98 2.13
N ALA A 244 -6.65 -0.47 1.23
CA ALA A 244 -6.34 0.69 0.40
C ALA A 244 -6.07 1.96 1.22
N ARG A 245 -6.82 2.18 2.32
CA ARG A 245 -6.60 3.29 3.25
C ARG A 245 -5.21 3.20 3.90
N VAL A 246 -4.83 2.03 4.40
CA VAL A 246 -3.51 1.82 5.01
C VAL A 246 -2.39 2.00 3.98
N ARG A 247 -2.52 1.41 2.78
CA ARG A 247 -1.54 1.56 1.69
C ARG A 247 -1.42 3.02 1.23
N SER A 248 -2.52 3.75 1.16
CA SER A 248 -2.48 5.16 0.78
C SER A 248 -1.74 6.00 1.81
N ARG A 249 -1.96 5.76 3.11
CA ARG A 249 -1.20 6.42 4.20
C ARG A 249 0.29 6.09 4.14
N GLU A 250 0.63 4.84 3.84
CA GLU A 250 2.03 4.41 3.63
C GLU A 250 2.69 5.17 2.47
N ALA A 251 2.02 5.26 1.32
CA ALA A 251 2.52 6.02 0.16
C ALA A 251 2.68 7.52 0.48
N TYR A 252 1.74 8.10 1.23
CA TYR A 252 1.86 9.48 1.73
C TYR A 252 3.08 9.65 2.63
N ALA A 253 3.22 8.80 3.64
CA ALA A 253 4.30 8.90 4.63
C ALA A 253 5.68 8.81 3.95
N LEU A 254 5.85 7.88 3.00
CA LEU A 254 7.08 7.75 2.22
C LEU A 254 7.33 8.98 1.33
N SER A 255 6.27 9.57 0.77
CA SER A 255 6.39 10.79 -0.03
C SER A 255 6.74 12.02 0.79
N GLU A 256 6.12 12.21 1.95
CA GLU A 256 6.45 13.30 2.88
C GLU A 256 7.86 13.13 3.44
N GLY A 257 8.19 11.91 3.88
CA GLY A 257 9.51 11.56 4.38
C GLY A 257 10.61 11.83 3.37
N ARG A 258 10.39 11.62 2.07
CA ARG A 258 11.35 11.93 1.00
C ARG A 258 11.49 13.43 0.72
N ASN A 259 10.39 14.17 0.78
CA ASN A 259 10.37 15.61 0.49
C ASN A 259 10.71 16.48 1.72
N ALA A 260 10.88 15.87 2.90
CA ALA A 260 11.21 16.61 4.11
C ALA A 260 12.57 17.33 4.01
N ASP A 261 12.66 18.51 4.59
CA ASP A 261 13.91 19.26 4.72
C ASP A 261 14.67 18.72 5.94
N ILE A 262 15.80 18.05 5.69
CA ILE A 262 16.61 17.42 6.73
C ILE A 262 17.15 18.46 7.71
N GLU A 263 17.66 19.58 7.21
CA GLU A 263 18.26 20.61 8.07
C GLU A 263 17.21 21.22 8.98
N LYS A 264 16.00 21.43 8.46
CA LYS A 264 14.88 21.91 9.27
C LYS A 264 14.45 20.89 10.33
N LEU A 265 14.44 19.60 9.99
CA LEU A 265 14.11 18.53 10.94
C LEU A 265 15.17 18.44 12.05
N ILE A 266 16.45 18.45 11.69
CA ILE A 266 17.56 18.38 12.64
C ILE A 266 17.57 19.63 13.53
N THR A 267 17.45 20.83 12.97
CA THR A 267 17.40 22.08 13.75
C THR A 267 16.22 22.07 14.73
N GLY A 268 15.06 21.57 14.30
CA GLY A 268 13.89 21.43 15.16
C GLY A 268 14.11 20.44 16.31
N ALA A 269 14.77 19.31 16.04
CA ALA A 269 15.15 18.32 17.03
C ALA A 269 16.19 18.86 18.03
N ASP A 270 17.21 19.58 17.55
CA ASP A 270 18.24 20.19 18.40
C ASP A 270 17.62 21.18 19.40
N ARG A 271 16.63 21.97 18.97
CA ARG A 271 15.88 22.85 19.88
C ARG A 271 15.18 22.08 21.00
N GLN A 272 14.66 20.87 20.72
CA GLN A 272 14.04 20.03 21.75
C GLN A 272 15.08 19.46 22.71
N LEU A 273 16.22 19.01 22.21
CA LEU A 273 17.33 18.53 23.02
C LEU A 273 17.88 19.63 23.95
N GLU A 274 18.00 20.85 23.45
CA GLU A 274 18.40 22.02 24.25
C GLU A 274 17.38 22.30 25.37
N GLU A 275 16.09 22.27 25.05
CA GLU A 275 15.01 22.42 26.03
C GLU A 275 15.07 21.32 27.11
N VAL A 276 15.33 20.07 26.74
CA VAL A 276 15.56 18.97 27.70
C VAL A 276 16.74 19.28 28.61
N GLY A 277 17.88 19.69 28.05
CA GLY A 277 19.08 20.03 28.81
C GLY A 277 18.81 21.14 29.84
N ILE A 278 18.10 22.20 29.44
CA ILE A 278 17.67 23.26 30.36
C ILE A 278 16.79 22.70 31.49
N LYS A 279 15.81 21.85 31.16
CA LYS A 279 14.89 21.27 32.17
C LYS A 279 15.55 20.22 33.06
N GLN A 280 16.64 19.59 32.63
CA GLN A 280 17.45 18.72 33.52
C GLN A 280 18.11 19.50 34.65
N HIS A 281 18.69 20.66 34.33
CA HIS A 281 19.32 21.52 35.35
C HIS A 281 18.29 22.24 36.21
N THR A 282 17.23 22.75 35.58
CA THR A 282 16.27 23.63 36.25
C THR A 282 15.06 22.90 36.86
N GLY A 283 14.83 21.65 36.47
CA GLY A 283 13.68 20.83 36.83
C GLY A 283 12.40 21.20 36.08
N LEU A 284 11.45 20.26 36.06
CA LEU A 284 10.13 20.43 35.45
C LEU A 284 9.16 21.13 36.41
N ALA A 285 8.37 22.06 35.89
CA ALA A 285 7.28 22.77 36.56
C ALA A 285 6.22 21.82 37.12
N SER A 286 5.76 20.90 36.26
CA SER A 286 4.61 20.05 36.52
C SER A 286 4.61 18.81 35.63
N LYS A 287 3.75 17.84 35.94
CA LYS A 287 3.51 16.69 35.06
C LYS A 287 2.90 17.09 33.70
N VAL A 288 2.24 18.25 33.63
CA VAL A 288 1.66 18.76 32.38
C VAL A 288 2.77 19.24 31.44
N GLU A 289 3.76 19.96 31.97
CA GLU A 289 4.96 20.34 31.21
C GLU A 289 5.72 19.10 30.74
N GLN A 290 5.89 18.10 31.61
CA GLN A 290 6.53 16.83 31.26
C GLN A 290 5.83 16.14 30.07
N ALA A 291 4.50 16.03 30.11
CA ALA A 291 3.72 15.40 29.05
C ALA A 291 3.76 16.20 27.75
N LYS A 292 3.77 17.54 27.83
CA LYS A 292 3.92 18.41 26.66
C LYS A 292 5.28 18.21 25.99
N LEU A 293 6.37 18.26 26.76
CA LEU A 293 7.73 18.08 26.25
C LEU A 293 7.93 16.66 25.68
N ASP A 294 7.40 15.63 26.34
CA ASP A 294 7.38 14.25 25.82
C ASP A 294 6.63 14.15 24.48
N GLY A 295 5.45 14.76 24.38
CA GLY A 295 4.66 14.80 23.16
C GLY A 295 5.35 15.56 22.03
N ASP A 296 6.04 16.66 22.34
CA ASP A 296 6.77 17.45 21.35
C ASP A 296 7.98 16.69 20.79
N ILE A 297 8.74 16.00 21.67
CA ILE A 297 9.82 15.09 21.28
C ILE A 297 9.28 13.93 20.44
N GLY A 298 8.19 13.30 20.88
CA GLY A 298 7.54 12.19 20.17
C GLY A 298 7.17 12.56 18.73
N ARG A 299 6.63 13.76 18.50
CA ARG A 299 6.32 14.26 17.15
C ARG A 299 7.56 14.43 16.27
N TYR A 300 8.71 14.80 16.83
CA TYR A 300 9.96 14.88 16.06
C TYR A 300 10.55 13.50 15.77
N ILE A 301 10.49 12.57 16.72
CA ILE A 301 10.86 11.16 16.50
C ILE A 301 10.06 10.58 15.33
N GLU A 302 8.73 10.73 15.33
CA GLU A 302 7.87 10.24 14.25
C GLU A 302 8.25 10.83 12.88
N LYS A 303 8.49 12.16 12.81
CA LYS A 303 8.91 12.83 11.56
C LYS A 303 10.28 12.35 11.07
N ILE A 304 11.22 12.14 11.98
CA ILE A 304 12.56 11.64 11.66
C ILE A 304 12.48 10.20 11.17
N GLU A 305 11.71 9.34 11.83
CA GLU A 305 11.49 7.96 11.38
C GLU A 305 10.86 7.89 9.99
N MET A 306 9.88 8.74 9.70
CA MET A 306 9.28 8.81 8.36
C MET A 306 10.31 9.22 7.30
N ALA A 307 11.17 10.19 7.62
CA ALA A 307 12.23 10.63 6.72
C ALA A 307 13.33 9.58 6.54
N GLU A 308 13.66 8.81 7.58
CA GLU A 308 14.65 7.73 7.57
C GLU A 308 14.17 6.52 6.73
N LYS A 309 12.90 6.12 6.90
CA LYS A 309 12.25 5.03 6.15
C LYS A 309 12.06 5.37 4.67
N ALA A 310 12.06 6.65 4.32
CA ALA A 310 11.94 7.10 2.94
C ALA A 310 13.20 6.78 2.12
N ASP A 311 13.09 6.97 0.81
CA ASP A 311 14.22 6.81 -0.09
C ASP A 311 15.16 8.03 0.00
N ARG A 312 16.28 7.84 0.71
CA ARG A 312 17.30 8.86 1.00
C ARG A 312 18.69 8.26 0.94
N SER A 313 19.69 9.13 0.86
CA SER A 313 21.09 8.71 0.94
C SER A 313 21.41 8.03 2.28
N GLU A 314 22.39 7.12 2.29
CA GLU A 314 22.86 6.48 3.52
C GLU A 314 23.41 7.49 4.53
N GLU A 315 24.04 8.57 4.05
CA GLU A 315 24.50 9.67 4.90
C GLU A 315 23.33 10.36 5.62
N ASP A 316 22.28 10.72 4.89
CA ASP A 316 21.09 11.36 5.44
C ASP A 316 20.39 10.44 6.44
N ARG A 317 20.25 9.15 6.11
CA ARG A 317 19.69 8.14 7.03
C ARG A 317 20.53 8.05 8.30
N GLY A 318 21.86 8.02 8.19
CA GLY A 318 22.76 7.98 9.35
C GLY A 318 22.70 9.25 10.20
N ARG A 319 22.49 10.43 9.60
CA ARG A 319 22.26 11.68 10.35
C ARG A 319 20.92 11.66 11.10
N LEU A 320 19.86 11.25 10.42
CA LEU A 320 18.51 11.14 10.98
C LEU A 320 18.47 10.09 12.11
N GLY A 321 19.06 8.91 11.90
CA GLY A 321 19.11 7.83 12.89
C GLY A 321 19.82 8.25 14.18
N ARG A 322 21.00 8.87 14.08
CA ARG A 322 21.70 9.43 15.25
C ARG A 322 20.85 10.45 15.99
N LYS A 323 20.17 11.34 15.27
CA LYS A 323 19.31 12.35 15.89
C LYS A 323 18.08 11.73 16.55
N ARG A 324 17.52 10.65 15.99
CA ARG A 324 16.43 9.87 16.61
C ARG A 324 16.89 9.27 17.95
N GLU A 325 18.04 8.61 17.98
CA GLU A 325 18.59 8.00 19.19
C GLU A 325 18.84 9.03 20.30
N GLU A 326 19.33 10.23 19.95
CA GLU A 326 19.48 11.34 20.89
C GLU A 326 18.13 11.78 21.48
N LEU A 327 17.09 11.89 20.66
CA LEU A 327 15.74 12.26 21.11
C LEU A 327 15.10 11.17 21.97
N GLU A 328 15.24 9.90 21.61
CA GLU A 328 14.76 8.76 22.40
C GLU A 328 15.42 8.75 23.79
N THR A 329 16.73 8.94 23.83
CA THR A 329 17.47 9.09 25.09
C THR A 329 16.97 10.29 25.90
N ALA A 330 16.78 11.45 25.26
CA ALA A 330 16.26 12.64 25.94
C ALA A 330 14.85 12.40 26.52
N ARG A 331 14.01 11.68 25.79
CA ARG A 331 12.65 11.29 26.21
C ARG A 331 12.69 10.41 27.46
N GLU A 332 13.56 9.40 27.48
CA GLU A 332 13.75 8.55 28.66
C GLU A 332 14.26 9.33 29.88
N ARG A 333 15.21 10.26 29.68
CA ARG A 333 15.72 11.11 30.76
C ARG A 333 14.64 12.04 31.33
N ILE A 334 13.74 12.57 30.50
CA ILE A 334 12.60 13.36 30.97
C ILE A 334 11.66 12.51 31.81
N ALA A 335 11.39 11.28 31.39
CA ALA A 335 10.47 10.39 32.10
C ALA A 335 11.01 9.94 33.46
N ASN A 336 12.31 9.59 33.53
CA ASN A 336 12.88 8.84 34.66
C ASN A 336 13.85 9.65 35.53
N GLU A 337 14.57 10.61 34.96
CA GLU A 337 15.71 11.26 35.63
C GLU A 337 15.43 12.72 36.00
N THR A 338 14.55 13.39 35.26
CA THR A 338 14.31 14.82 35.42
C THR A 338 13.39 15.09 36.61
N LYS A 339 13.94 15.77 37.63
CA LYS A 339 13.19 16.12 38.84
C LYS A 339 12.25 17.29 38.59
N PHE A 340 11.15 17.34 39.33
CA PHE A 340 10.31 18.53 39.35
C PHE A 340 11.01 19.66 40.11
N THR A 341 10.87 20.91 39.67
CA THR A 341 11.45 22.10 40.32
C THR A 341 11.12 22.15 41.82
N GLY A 342 9.91 21.74 42.21
CA GLY A 342 9.51 21.67 43.62
C GLY A 342 10.12 20.51 44.44
N GLN A 343 11.00 19.69 43.85
CA GLN A 343 11.82 18.69 44.55
C GLN A 343 13.22 19.22 44.90
N ASN A 344 13.71 20.24 44.19
CA ASN A 344 14.98 20.93 44.46
C ASN A 344 14.80 22.10 45.45
N LEU A 345 13.98 21.91 46.49
CA LEU A 345 13.69 22.90 47.52
C LEU A 345 14.57 22.69 48.76
N LYS A 346 14.90 23.77 49.48
CA LYS A 346 15.75 23.72 50.69
C LYS A 346 15.21 22.69 51.70
N PRO A 347 16.09 21.90 52.34
CA PRO A 347 15.68 20.92 53.35
C PRO A 347 14.91 21.52 54.53
N SER A 348 15.16 22.81 54.83
CA SER A 348 14.52 23.57 55.90
C SER A 348 13.02 23.80 55.72
N LEU A 349 12.48 23.59 54.51
CA LEU A 349 11.05 23.74 54.24
C LEU A 349 10.26 22.51 54.72
N THR A 350 9.14 22.74 55.38
CA THR A 350 8.20 21.70 55.82
C THR A 350 7.52 21.01 54.64
N LYS A 351 6.90 19.84 54.88
CA LYS A 351 6.11 19.13 53.85
C LYS A 351 4.96 19.98 53.29
N GLY A 352 4.32 20.79 54.14
CA GLY A 352 3.23 21.69 53.75
C GLY A 352 3.70 22.82 52.84
N GLU A 353 4.80 23.49 53.21
CA GLU A 353 5.38 24.58 52.41
C GLU A 353 5.86 24.09 51.04
N ARG A 354 6.52 22.92 50.98
CA ARG A 354 6.92 22.32 49.69
C ARG A 354 5.73 22.00 48.81
N LYS A 355 4.61 21.56 49.40
CA LYS A 355 3.37 21.29 48.65
C LYS A 355 2.79 22.58 48.09
N ILE A 356 2.72 23.65 48.88
CA ILE A 356 2.23 24.97 48.44
C ILE A 356 3.11 25.53 47.32
N ILE A 357 4.43 25.49 47.46
CA ILE A 357 5.36 25.98 46.42
C ILE A 357 5.19 25.20 45.12
N ARG A 358 5.02 23.86 45.18
CA ARG A 358 4.70 23.05 43.99
C ARG A 358 3.39 23.46 43.33
N THR A 359 2.35 23.70 44.12
CA THR A 359 1.05 24.15 43.61
C THR A 359 1.16 25.52 42.95
N ILE A 360 1.90 26.46 43.55
CA ILE A 360 2.13 27.79 42.96
C ILE A 360 2.89 27.67 41.64
N LEU A 361 3.98 26.88 41.58
CA LEU A 361 4.73 26.67 40.34
C LEU A 361 3.86 26.08 39.23
N GLY A 362 2.98 25.11 39.56
CA GLY A 362 2.02 24.57 38.61
C GLY A 362 1.03 25.62 38.09
N LEU A 363 0.39 26.38 39.00
CA LEU A 363 -0.58 27.42 38.63
C LEU A 363 0.05 28.54 37.79
N LEU A 364 1.28 28.93 38.11
CA LEU A 364 2.02 29.94 37.34
C LEU A 364 2.38 29.44 35.95
N TYR A 365 2.72 28.15 35.81
CA TYR A 365 3.00 27.56 34.50
C TYR A 365 1.75 27.58 33.60
N ASP A 366 0.58 27.30 34.17
CA ASP A 366 -0.67 27.27 33.41
C ASP A 366 -1.18 28.68 33.05
N ALA A 367 -0.86 29.70 33.85
CA ALA A 367 -1.40 31.05 33.72
C ALA A 367 -0.48 32.05 32.99
N LEU A 368 0.84 31.82 32.97
CA LEU A 368 1.82 32.76 32.42
C LEU A 368 2.39 32.26 31.09
N ASP A 369 2.80 33.20 30.24
CA ASP A 369 3.68 32.87 29.11
C ASP A 369 5.05 32.38 29.60
N GLU A 370 5.79 31.72 28.71
CA GLU A 370 7.06 31.08 28.99
C GLU A 370 8.08 32.04 29.66
N LYS A 371 8.20 33.26 29.15
CA LYS A 371 9.17 34.25 29.65
C LYS A 371 8.82 34.69 31.07
N ASN A 372 7.54 34.98 31.33
CA ASN A 372 7.07 35.40 32.64
C ASN A 372 7.11 34.25 33.65
N TYR A 373 6.80 33.03 33.22
CA TYR A 373 6.93 31.84 34.05
C TYR A 373 8.38 31.60 34.47
N GLU A 374 9.33 31.64 33.54
CA GLU A 374 10.74 31.41 33.84
C GLU A 374 11.32 32.49 34.79
N THR A 375 10.85 33.73 34.66
CA THR A 375 11.19 34.82 35.59
C THR A 375 10.67 34.51 37.00
N ALA A 376 9.39 34.14 37.12
CA ALA A 376 8.77 33.78 38.40
C ALA A 376 9.45 32.55 39.02
N ARG A 377 9.74 31.53 38.21
CA ARG A 377 10.45 30.31 38.63
C ARG A 377 11.83 30.62 39.19
N THR A 378 12.61 31.44 38.49
CA THR A 378 13.95 31.85 38.92
C THR A 378 13.90 32.57 40.27
N ILE A 379 12.94 33.47 40.47
CA ILE A 379 12.76 34.18 41.76
C ILE A 379 12.41 33.20 42.88
N ILE A 380 11.47 32.28 42.63
CA ILE A 380 11.05 31.26 43.60
C ILE A 380 12.22 30.33 43.94
N GLN A 381 12.98 29.86 42.94
CA GLN A 381 14.17 29.01 43.13
C GLN A 381 15.28 29.75 43.88
N LYS A 382 15.55 31.03 43.59
CA LYS A 382 16.55 31.81 44.33
C LYS A 382 16.22 31.89 45.83
N LYS A 383 14.94 32.01 46.17
CA LYS A 383 14.49 32.11 47.56
C LYS A 383 14.41 30.75 48.26
N TYR A 384 13.84 29.75 47.59
CA TYR A 384 13.41 28.49 48.20
C TYR A 384 14.13 27.24 47.67
N GLY A 385 14.97 27.36 46.64
CA GLY A 385 15.75 26.29 46.04
C GLY A 385 17.03 25.96 46.81
N ILE A 386 17.58 24.77 46.59
CA ILE A 386 18.89 24.36 47.11
C ILE A 386 19.94 25.27 46.45
N SER A 387 20.75 25.98 47.24
CA SER A 387 21.91 26.70 46.69
C SER A 387 22.89 25.67 46.18
N GLU A 388 23.29 25.75 44.91
CA GLU A 388 24.54 25.13 44.48
C GLU A 388 25.61 25.69 45.41
N LYS A 389 26.26 24.80 46.17
CA LYS A 389 27.45 25.14 46.94
C LYS A 389 28.57 25.38 45.94
N GLU A 390 29.37 26.40 46.23
CA GLU A 390 30.73 26.60 45.71
C GLU A 390 31.56 25.30 45.71
#